data_AF-W1EVH2-F1
#
_entry.id   AF-W1EVH2-F1
#
_cell.length_a   1.000
_cell.length_b   1.000
_cell.length_c   1.000
_cell.angle_alpha   90.00
_cell.angle_beta   90.00
_cell.angle_gamma   90.00
#
_symmetry.space_group_name_H-M   'P 1'
#
loop_
_entity.id
_entity.type
_entity.pdbx_description
1 polymer ?
#
loop_
_entity_poly.entity_id
_entity_poly.type
_entity_poly.pdbx_seq_one_letter_code
_entity_poly.pdbx_strand_id
1 'polypeptide(L)' 'MIANGEEVKIGVPFVDGGVIKAEVVAHGRGEKVKIVKFRRRKHYRKQQGHRQWFTDVKITGISA' A
#
# COMPACT_ATOMS: atom_id res chain seq x y z
N MET A 1 -1.80 17.12 4.05
CA MET A 1 -1.76 18.26 3.10
C MET A 1 -2.95 18.13 2.17
N ILE A 2 -3.71 19.20 1.95
CA ILE A 2 -4.78 19.26 0.94
C ILE A 2 -4.51 20.48 0.07
N ALA A 3 -4.55 20.31 -1.25
CA ALA A 3 -4.27 21.38 -2.21
C ALA A 3 -5.46 21.56 -3.15
N ASN A 4 -6.03 22.77 -3.15
CA ASN A 4 -7.12 23.19 -4.03
C ASN A 4 -6.61 24.29 -4.99
N GLY A 5 -5.66 23.93 -5.86
CA GLY A 5 -5.01 24.90 -6.75
C GLY A 5 -4.06 25.83 -5.99
N GLU A 6 -4.46 27.08 -5.79
CA GLU A 6 -3.64 28.11 -5.12
C GLU A 6 -3.65 27.98 -3.59
N GLU A 7 -4.72 27.41 -3.01
CA GLU A 7 -4.86 27.27 -1.56
C GLU A 7 -4.33 25.91 -1.08
N VAL A 8 -3.29 25.94 -0.24
CA VAL A 8 -2.62 24.75 0.28
C VAL A 8 -2.73 24.70 1.80
N LYS A 9 -3.54 23.77 2.32
CA LYS A 9 -3.63 23.48 3.76
C LYS A 9 -2.58 22.44 4.15
N ILE A 10 -1.55 22.87 4.88
CA ILE A 10 -0.49 22.01 5.43
C ILE A 10 -0.81 21.75 6.90
N GLY A 11 -1.00 20.48 7.25
CA GLY A 11 -1.20 20.04 8.64
C GLY A 11 0.09 19.45 9.20
N VAL A 12 0.33 19.65 10.49
CA VAL A 12 1.48 19.10 11.22
C VAL A 12 0.95 18.41 12.48
N PRO A 13 0.74 17.07 12.53
CA PRO A 13 0.82 16.05 11.49
C PRO A 13 -0.51 15.77 10.76
N PHE A 14 -1.64 16.27 11.29
CA PHE A 14 -2.98 16.08 10.71
C PHE A 14 -3.51 17.39 10.14
N VAL A 15 -4.36 17.31 9.12
CA VAL A 15 -5.15 18.45 8.60
C VAL A 15 -6.54 18.32 9.21
N ASP A 16 -6.91 19.23 10.11
CA ASP A 16 -8.24 19.21 10.71
C ASP A 16 -9.33 19.47 9.66
N GLY A 17 -10.42 18.71 9.73
CA GLY A 17 -11.58 18.84 8.83
C GLY A 17 -11.44 18.17 7.46
N GLY A 18 -10.26 17.64 7.10
CA GLY A 18 -10.06 16.88 5.87
C GLY A 18 -10.68 15.49 5.94
N VAL A 19 -11.74 15.24 5.18
CA VAL A 19 -12.40 13.93 5.08
C VAL A 19 -12.16 13.34 3.70
N ILE A 20 -11.54 12.16 3.67
CA ILE A 20 -11.38 11.36 2.44
C ILE A 20 -12.42 10.25 2.47
N LYS A 21 -13.32 10.23 1.49
CA LYS A 21 -14.27 9.13 1.29
C LYS A 21 -13.68 8.13 0.31
N ALA A 22 -13.71 6.86 0.69
CA ALA A 22 -13.14 5.78 -0.09
C ALA A 22 -14.02 4.53 -0.02
N GLU A 23 -14.00 3.75 -1.09
CA GLU A 23 -14.72 2.50 -1.23
C GLU A 23 -13.72 1.36 -1.45
N VAL A 24 -13.97 0.21 -0.83
CA VAL A 24 -13.18 -1.00 -1.05
C VAL A 24 -13.68 -1.68 -2.31
N VAL A 25 -12.83 -1.75 -3.33
CA VAL A 25 -13.18 -2.36 -4.62
C VAL A 25 -12.97 -3.88 -4.57
N ALA A 26 -11.84 -4.33 -4.03
CA ALA A 26 -11.51 -5.73 -3.98
C ALA A 26 -10.47 -6.06 -2.90
N HIS A 27 -10.42 -7.32 -2.51
CA HIS A 27 -9.30 -7.89 -1.76
C HIS A 27 -8.58 -8.90 -2.64
N GLY A 28 -7.26 -8.83 -2.64
CA GLY A 28 -6.44 -9.58 -3.57
C GLY A 28 -5.15 -10.12 -2.97
N ARG A 29 -4.48 -10.95 -3.76
CA ARG A 29 -3.12 -11.41 -3.50
C ARG A 29 -2.22 -10.96 -4.63
N GLY A 30 -1.13 -10.29 -4.29
CA GLY A 30 -0.13 -9.83 -5.24
C GLY A 30 0.53 -10.98 -6.00
N GLU A 31 1.43 -10.59 -6.90
CA GLU A 31 2.23 -11.53 -7.65
C GLU A 31 3.09 -12.41 -6.74
N LYS A 32 3.40 -13.62 -7.24
CA LYS A 32 4.17 -14.59 -6.46
C LYS A 32 5.64 -14.24 -6.47
N VAL A 33 6.15 -13.79 -5.33
CA VAL A 33 7.58 -13.60 -5.10
C VAL A 33 8.21 -14.96 -4.81
N LYS A 34 9.19 -15.35 -5.62
CA LYS A 34 9.97 -16.60 -5.43
C LYS A 34 11.23 -16.30 -4.62
N ILE A 35 11.31 -16.84 -3.42
CA ILE A 35 12.44 -16.68 -2.50
C ILE A 35 13.29 -17.95 -2.58
N VAL A 36 14.55 -17.80 -3.00
CA VAL A 36 15.52 -18.90 -3.02
C VAL A 36 16.66 -18.56 -2.08
N LYS A 37 16.83 -19.37 -1.03
CA LYS A 37 17.97 -19.28 -0.12
C LYS A 37 18.93 -20.42 -0.46
N PHE A 38 20.16 -20.09 -0.85
CA PHE A 38 21.19 -21.07 -1.18
C PHE A 38 22.49 -20.73 -0.46
N ARG A 39 23.17 -21.75 0.08
CA ARG A 39 24.51 -21.62 0.66
C ARG A 39 25.44 -22.64 0.04
N ARG A 40 26.44 -22.14 -0.70
CA ARG A 40 27.41 -22.97 -1.45
C ARG A 40 28.20 -23.88 -0.49
N ARG A 41 28.43 -25.13 -0.88
CA ARG A 41 29.21 -26.15 -0.14
C ARG A 41 28.67 -26.49 1.28
N LYS A 42 27.41 -26.16 1.56
CA LYS A 42 26.76 -26.49 2.84
C LYS A 42 25.53 -27.39 2.69
N HIS A 43 25.35 -28.00 1.51
CA HIS A 43 24.15 -28.79 1.16
C HIS A 43 22.83 -28.09 1.54
N TYR A 44 22.80 -26.75 1.44
CA TYR A 44 21.66 -25.95 1.87
C TYR A 44 21.07 -25.19 0.67
N ARG A 45 19.85 -25.57 0.32
CA ARG A 45 18.99 -24.86 -0.65
C ARG A 45 17.55 -24.93 -0.15
N LYS A 46 16.89 -23.78 -0.02
CA LYS A 46 15.45 -23.67 0.30
C LYS A 46 14.77 -22.78 -0.73
N GLN A 47 13.57 -23.16 -1.13
CA GLN A 47 12.73 -22.38 -2.03
C GLN A 47 11.37 -22.16 -1.36
N GLN A 48 10.88 -20.92 -1.38
CA GLN A 48 9.58 -20.56 -0.83
C GLN A 48 8.90 -19.55 -1.73
N GLY A 49 7.57 -19.63 -1.84
CA GLY A 49 6.77 -18.58 -2.48
C GLY A 49 6.12 -17.69 -1.44
N HIS A 50 6.06 -16.39 -1.70
CA HIS A 50 5.23 -15.45 -0.95
C HIS A 50 4.24 -14.76 -1.88
N ARG A 51 3.02 -14.53 -1.41
CA ARG A 51 2.02 -13.69 -2.06
C ARG A 51 1.38 -12.82 -1.00
N GLN A 52 1.68 -11.53 -1.06
CA GLN A 52 1.19 -10.53 -0.11
C GLN A 52 -0.29 -10.24 -0.36
N TRP A 53 -1.07 -10.13 0.71
CA TRP A 53 -2.46 -9.68 0.63
C TRP A 53 -2.51 -8.17 0.49
N PHE A 54 -3.44 -7.67 -0.32
CA PHE A 54 -3.71 -6.25 -0.46
C PHE A 54 -5.21 -6.00 -0.55
N THR A 55 -5.58 -4.75 -0.31
CA THR A 55 -6.94 -4.26 -0.50
C THR A 55 -6.89 -3.13 -1.50
N ASP A 56 -7.64 -3.26 -2.58
CA ASP A 56 -7.82 -2.21 -3.56
C ASP A 56 -8.89 -1.26 -3.08
N VAL A 57 -8.52 0.01 -2.97
CA VAL A 57 -9.39 1.07 -2.46
C VAL A 57 -9.49 2.15 -3.52
N LYS A 58 -10.71 2.54 -3.87
CA LYS A 58 -11.00 3.65 -4.76
C LYS A 58 -11.41 4.87 -3.96
N ILE A 59 -10.75 5.99 -4.19
CA ILE A 59 -11.13 7.26 -3.57
C ILE A 59 -12.32 7.85 -4.33
N THR A 60 -13.42 8.10 -3.63
CA THR A 60 -14.67 8.60 -4.22
C THR A 60 -14.82 10.11 -4.05
N GLY A 61 -14.18 10.70 -3.03
CA GLY A 61 -14.21 12.13 -2.83
C GLY A 61 -13.23 12.60 -1.77
N ILE A 62 -12.83 13.86 -1.92
CA ILE A 62 -12.02 14.59 -0.96
C ILE A 62 -12.85 15.79 -0.53
N SER A 63 -13.13 15.92 0.75
CA SER A 63 -13.82 17.07 1.36
C SER A 63 -12.87 17.74 2.34
N ALA A 64 -12.74 19.06 2.27
CA ALA A 64 -11.70 19.83 2.97
C ALA A 64 -12.14 21.26 3.27
#